data_AF-A0A967BLI8-F1
#
_entry.id   AF-A0A967BLI8-F1
#
_cell.length_a   1.000
_cell.length_b   1.000
_cell.length_c   1.000
_cell.angle_alpha   90.00
_cell.angle_beta   90.00
_cell.angle_gamma   90.00
#
_symmetry.space_group_name_H-M   'P 1'
#
loop_
_entity.id
_entity.type
_entity.pdbx_description
1 polymer ?
#
loop_
_entity_poly.entity_id
_entity_poly.type
_entity_poly.pdbx_seq_one_letter_code
_entity_poly.pdbx_strand_id
1 'polypeptide(L)' 'MGFYSRYILPKIIDYSCRQNPMMRQRAKVIPLAHGNVLEIGVGSGLNLPFYDASKVVQLTAID' A
#
# COMPACT_ATOMS: atom_id res chain seq x y z
N MET A 1 17.58 13.17 13.12
CA MET A 1 18.23 12.78 11.86
C MET A 1 19.45 11.92 12.17
N GLY A 2 19.25 10.65 12.47
CA GLY A 2 20.35 9.71 12.79
C GLY A 2 20.55 8.70 11.66
N PHE A 3 21.71 8.05 11.62
CA PHE A 3 22.00 6.97 10.67
C PHE A 3 20.89 5.90 10.64
N TYR A 4 20.36 5.55 11.82
CA TYR A 4 19.24 4.62 11.96
C TYR A 4 17.96 5.09 11.24
N SER A 5 17.51 6.32 11.48
CA SER A 5 16.27 6.84 10.88
C SER A 5 16.36 6.98 9.37
N ARG A 6 17.58 7.23 8.85
CA ARG A 6 17.81 7.46 7.42
C ARG A 6 17.95 6.15 6.63
N TYR A 7 18.54 5.11 7.21
CA TYR A 7 18.93 3.92 6.43
C TYR A 7 18.34 2.59 6.93
N ILE A 8 18.08 2.47 8.23
CA ILE A 8 17.70 1.19 8.85
C ILE A 8 16.19 1.14 9.05
N LEU A 9 15.62 2.17 9.69
CA LEU A 9 14.20 2.24 10.02
C LEU A 9 13.28 2.11 8.79
N PRO A 10 13.52 2.78 7.64
CA PRO A 10 12.61 2.69 6.49
C PRO A 10 12.53 1.27 5.93
N LYS A 11 13.66 0.55 5.90
CA LYS A 11 13.75 -0.83 5.41
C LYS A 11 13.00 -1.80 6.33
N ILE A 12 13.10 -1.61 7.64
CA ILE A 12 12.39 -2.43 8.61
C ILE A 12 10.89 -2.19 8.51
N ILE A 13 10.45 -0.92 8.44
CA ILE A 13 9.03 -0.58 8.29
C ILE A 13 8.46 -1.20 7.00
N ASP A 14 9.15 -1.02 5.87
CA ASP A 14 8.72 -1.59 4.59
C ASP A 14 8.65 -3.13 4.65
N TYR A 15 9.63 -3.78 5.30
CA TYR A 15 9.62 -5.22 5.53
C TYR A 15 8.45 -5.67 6.43
N SER A 16 8.16 -4.94 7.51
CA SER A 16 7.02 -5.18 8.40
C SER A 16 5.68 -5.00 7.67
N CYS A 17 5.58 -3.98 6.82
CA CYS A 17 4.41 -3.71 6.00
C CYS A 17 4.17 -4.76 4.91
N ARG A 18 5.20 -5.52 4.52
CA ARG A 18 5.11 -6.66 3.59
C ARG A 18 4.71 -7.98 4.25
N GLN A 19 4.57 -8.03 5.57
CA GLN A 19 4.27 -9.28 6.26
C GLN A 19 2.87 -9.82 5.94
N ASN A 20 2.76 -11.15 5.97
CA ASN A 20 1.53 -11.90 5.67
C ASN A 20 0.26 -11.38 6.37
N PRO A 21 0.27 -10.98 7.67
CA PRO A 21 -0.91 -10.45 8.32
C PRO A 21 -1.45 -9.17 7.66
N MET A 22 -0.55 -8.27 7.26
CA MET A 22 -0.92 -7.01 6.60
C MET A 22 -1.49 -7.28 5.21
N MET A 23 -0.85 -8.17 4.45
CA MET A 23 -1.32 -8.58 3.13
C MET A 23 -2.71 -9.22 3.18
N ARG A 24 -3.02 -10.00 4.22
CA ARG A 24 -4.38 -10.57 4.41
C ARG A 24 -5.44 -9.52 4.70
N GLN A 25 -5.11 -8.46 5.44
CA GLN A 25 -6.09 -7.38 5.68
C GLN A 25 -6.33 -6.58 4.41
N ARG A 26 -5.28 -6.28 3.65
CA ARG A 26 -5.37 -5.65 2.33
C ARG A 26 -6.28 -6.41 1.38
N ALA A 27 -6.10 -7.73 1.28
CA ALA A 27 -6.92 -8.60 0.45
C ALA A 27 -8.42 -8.59 0.80
N LYS A 28 -8.79 -8.23 2.04
CA LYS A 28 -10.20 -8.16 2.46
C LYS A 28 -10.86 -6.84 2.07
N VAL A 29 -10.11 -5.74 2.13
CA VAL A 29 -10.67 -4.39 2.06
C VAL A 29 -10.46 -3.75 0.69
N ILE A 30 -9.26 -3.87 0.12
CA ILE A 30 -8.90 -3.18 -1.12
C ILE A 30 -9.76 -3.60 -2.32
N PRO A 31 -10.15 -4.88 -2.51
CA PRO A 31 -11.02 -5.28 -3.63
C PRO A 31 -12.45 -4.71 -3.59
N LEU A 32 -12.84 -4.05 -2.49
CA LEU A 32 -14.15 -3.40 -2.34
C LEU A 32 -14.17 -1.99 -2.96
N ALA A 33 -12.99 -1.40 -3.19
CA ALA A 33 -12.88 -0.10 -3.85
C ALA A 33 -13.30 -0.19 -5.32
N HIS A 34 -14.07 0.80 -5.79
CA HIS A 34 -14.63 0.82 -7.13
C HIS A 34 -14.80 2.26 -7.63
N GLY A 35 -14.91 2.45 -8.95
CA GLY A 35 -15.03 3.77 -9.57
C GLY A 35 -13.69 4.52 -9.56
N ASN A 36 -13.74 5.81 -9.22
CA ASN A 36 -12.55 6.66 -9.10
C ASN A 36 -11.99 6.54 -7.68
N VAL A 37 -10.80 5.95 -7.55
CA VAL A 37 -10.15 5.65 -6.29
C VAL A 37 -8.96 6.59 -6.08
N LEU A 38 -8.90 7.22 -4.90
CA LEU A 38 -7.75 7.99 -4.44
C LEU A 38 -7.00 7.21 -3.37
N GLU A 39 -5.73 6.92 -3.61
CA GLU A 39 -4.81 6.33 -2.64
C GLU A 39 -3.87 7.40 -2.08
N ILE A 40 -3.83 7.52 -0.76
CA ILE A 40 -3.01 8.51 -0.04
C ILE A 40 -1.89 7.78 0.69
N GLY A 41 -0.65 8.22 0.47
CA GLY A 41 0.53 7.57 1.05
C GLY A 41 0.79 6.22 0.39
N VAL A 42 0.87 6.19 -0.94
CA VAL A 42 1.06 4.94 -1.71
C VAL A 42 2.37 4.24 -1.33
N GLY A 43 3.39 5.00 -0.90
CA GLY A 43 4.68 4.48 -0.48
C GLY A 43 5.26 3.48 -1.48
N SER A 44 5.55 2.25 -1.02
CA SER A 44 6.10 1.17 -1.88
C SER A 44 5.06 0.44 -2.73
N GLY A 45 3.83 0.94 -2.83
CA GLY A 45 2.79 0.44 -3.73
C GLY A 45 2.21 -0.92 -3.36
N LEU A 46 2.26 -1.29 -2.06
CA LEU A 46 1.85 -2.63 -1.60
C LEU A 46 0.35 -2.93 -1.75
N ASN A 47 -0.46 -1.91 -1.98
CA ASN A 47 -1.91 -2.01 -2.15
C ASN A 47 -2.30 -2.30 -3.61
N LEU A 48 -1.46 -1.91 -4.58
CA LEU A 48 -1.74 -2.02 -6.03
C LEU A 48 -2.22 -3.41 -6.46
N PRO A 49 -1.58 -4.52 -6.05
CA PRO A 49 -1.99 -5.86 -6.48
C PRO A 49 -3.37 -6.30 -5.99
N PHE A 50 -3.95 -5.59 -5.02
CA PHE A 50 -5.24 -5.95 -4.43
C PHE A 50 -6.43 -5.16 -5.00
N TYR A 51 -6.17 -4.16 -5.85
CA TYR A 51 -7.25 -3.46 -6.54
C TYR A 51 -7.83 -4.33 -7.65
N ASP A 52 -9.15 -4.33 -7.74
CA ASP A 52 -9.88 -5.04 -8.79
C ASP A 52 -9.98 -4.15 -10.03
N ALA A 53 -9.17 -4.44 -11.04
CA ALA A 53 -9.13 -3.67 -12.29
C ALA A 53 -10.48 -3.66 -13.05
N SER A 54 -11.40 -4.59 -12.75
CA SER A 54 -12.74 -4.58 -13.35
C SER A 54 -13.69 -3.59 -12.67
N LYS A 55 -13.42 -3.23 -11.41
CA LYS A 55 -14.25 -2.31 -10.61
C LYS A 55 -13.70 -0.89 -10.56
N VAL A 56 -12.38 -0.73 -10.71
CA VAL A 56 -11.71 0.57 -10.68
C VAL A 56 -11.71 1.20 -12.07
N VAL A 57 -12.26 2.40 -12.17
CA VAL A 57 -12.27 3.22 -13.39
C VAL A 57 -10.97 4.03 -13.50
N GLN A 58 -10.52 4.59 -12.38
CA GLN A 58 -9.29 5.37 -12.31
C GLN A 58 -8.70 5.26 -10.90
N LEU A 59 -7.42 4.93 -10.80
CA LEU A 59 -6.67 4.97 -9.54
C LEU A 59 -5.71 6.17 -9.59
N THR A 60 -5.88 7.10 -8.65
CA THR A 60 -4.96 8.22 -8.44
C THR A 60 -4.22 7.98 -7.14
N ALA A 61 -2.89 8.01 -7.17
CA ALA A 61 -2.06 7.79 -6.00
C ALA A 61 -1.22 9.03 -5.70
N ILE A 62 -1.14 9.42 -4.43
CA ILE A 62 -0.29 10.51 -3.95
C ILE A 62 0.62 10.01 -2.81
N ASP A 63 1.84 10.53 -2.75
CA ASP A 63 2.84 10.26 -1.68
C ASP A 63 3.51 11.57 -1.26
#